data_AF-A0A4Y3L0M8-F1
#
_entry.id   AF-A0A4Y3L0M8-F1
#
_cell.length_a   1.000
_cell.length_b   1.000
_cell.length_c   1.000
_cell.angle_alpha   90.00
_cell.angle_beta   90.00
_cell.angle_gamma   90.00
#
_symmetry.space_group_name_H-M   'P 1'
#
loop_
_entity.id
_entity.type
_entity.pdbx_description
1 polymer ?
#
loop_
_entity_poly.entity_id
_entity_poly.type
_entity_poly.pdbx_seq_one_letter_code
_entity_poly.pdbx_strand_id
1 'polypeptide(L)'
;MLADPAYVHEKVRASGALDQQVDVVAGENGAFTVTTRRSLPTDQIPANVRGFVGSRLDVRQVEAWEGPGPDGSRRGTVVVEITGAPVRLTGTSSLTPAGGRTTLTYEGEVKAAIPLFASAVEEAAGGAIRTALGAEAAVAARWLEGHGSGVRP
;
A
#
# COMPACT_ATOMS: atom_id res chain seq x y z
N MET A 1 3.39 12.68 -7.29
CA MET A 1 3.26 11.22 -7.49
C MET A 1 2.43 10.58 -6.38
N LEU A 2 2.89 10.50 -5.12
CA LEU A 2 2.12 9.78 -4.07
C LEU A 2 0.72 10.37 -3.77
N ALA A 3 0.53 11.67 -3.95
CA ALA A 3 -0.76 12.35 -3.84
C ALA A 3 -1.50 12.51 -5.19
N ASP A 4 -1.01 11.88 -6.27
CA ASP A 4 -1.63 11.95 -7.60
C ASP A 4 -2.60 10.77 -7.78
N PRO A 5 -3.91 11.01 -7.94
CA PRO A 5 -4.89 9.95 -8.11
C PRO A 5 -4.59 9.02 -9.29
N ALA A 6 -4.00 9.52 -10.38
CA ALA A 6 -3.68 8.69 -11.55
C ALA A 6 -2.56 7.69 -11.25
N TYR A 7 -1.52 8.14 -10.55
CA TYR A 7 -0.47 7.23 -10.04
C TYR A 7 -1.05 6.20 -9.07
N VAL A 8 -1.90 6.63 -8.12
CA VAL A 8 -2.50 5.72 -7.14
C VAL A 8 -3.39 4.67 -7.82
N HIS A 9 -4.13 5.04 -8.87
CA HIS A 9 -4.88 4.09 -9.68
C HIS A 9 -3.98 3.08 -10.39
N GLU A 10 -2.87 3.50 -11.00
CA GLU A 10 -1.94 2.57 -11.64
C GLU A 10 -1.32 1.60 -10.63
N LYS A 11 -0.91 2.12 -9.46
CA LYS A 11 -0.44 1.32 -8.33
C LYS A 11 -1.44 0.24 -7.93
N VAL A 12 -2.71 0.59 -7.73
CA VAL A 12 -3.75 -0.36 -7.31
C VAL A 12 -4.05 -1.39 -8.40
N ARG A 13 -4.04 -1.00 -9.68
CA ARG A 13 -4.19 -1.96 -10.80
C ARG A 13 -3.06 -2.99 -10.82
N ALA A 14 -1.83 -2.55 -10.62
CA ALA A 14 -0.67 -3.43 -10.63
C ALA A 14 -0.68 -4.48 -9.50
N SER A 15 -1.46 -4.27 -8.44
CA SER A 15 -1.63 -5.28 -7.39
C SER A 15 -2.53 -6.46 -7.80
N GLY A 16 -3.06 -6.50 -9.03
CA GLY A 16 -3.99 -7.54 -9.49
C GLY A 16 -5.43 -7.36 -9.00
N ALA A 17 -5.82 -6.13 -8.68
CA ALA A 17 -7.17 -5.80 -8.21
C ALA A 17 -8.23 -6.10 -9.29
N LEU A 18 -9.28 -6.84 -8.89
CA LEU A 18 -10.46 -7.12 -9.72
C LEU A 18 -11.43 -5.94 -9.75
N ASP A 19 -11.48 -5.20 -8.65
CA ASP A 19 -12.24 -3.96 -8.48
C ASP A 19 -11.41 -2.99 -7.64
N GLN A 20 -11.60 -1.68 -7.85
CA GLN A 20 -10.89 -0.65 -7.11
C GLN A 20 -11.67 0.65 -6.92
N GLN A 21 -11.45 1.25 -5.75
CA GLN A 21 -11.78 2.63 -5.45
C GLN A 21 -10.53 3.34 -4.95
N VAL A 22 -10.30 4.56 -5.42
CA VAL A 22 -9.20 5.42 -5.00
C VAL A 22 -9.79 6.76 -4.58
N ASP A 23 -9.36 7.22 -3.41
CA ASP A 23 -9.66 8.55 -2.89
C ASP A 23 -8.37 9.18 -2.39
N VAL A 24 -8.11 10.43 -2.80
CA VAL A 24 -6.94 11.19 -2.38
C VAL A 24 -7.43 12.54 -1.89
N VAL A 25 -7.25 12.77 -0.59
CA VAL A 25 -7.69 13.99 0.07
C VAL A 25 -6.46 14.80 0.46
N ALA A 26 -6.37 16.02 -0.06
CA ALA A 26 -5.35 16.98 0.34
C ALA A 26 -5.64 17.49 1.77
N GLY A 27 -4.60 17.63 2.57
CA GLY A 27 -4.61 18.28 3.87
C GLY A 27 -3.84 19.61 3.85
N GLU A 28 -3.73 20.22 5.02
CA GLU A 28 -2.96 21.46 5.18
C GLU A 28 -1.45 21.21 5.01
N ASN A 29 -0.71 22.26 4.62
CA ASN A 29 0.76 22.25 4.55
C ASN A 29 1.35 21.10 3.71
N GLY A 30 0.62 20.67 2.67
CA GLY A 30 1.04 19.60 1.77
C GLY A 30 0.95 18.19 2.37
N ALA A 31 0.27 18.02 3.50
CA ALA A 31 -0.19 16.72 3.99
C ALA A 31 -1.28 16.16 3.06
N PHE A 32 -1.49 14.85 3.07
CA PHE A 32 -2.55 14.21 2.30
C PHE A 32 -2.87 12.82 2.85
N THR A 33 -4.09 12.35 2.55
CA THR A 33 -4.52 10.98 2.87
C THR A 33 -4.92 10.28 1.59
N VAL A 34 -4.39 9.07 1.39
CA VAL A 34 -4.79 8.18 0.31
C VAL A 34 -5.59 7.04 0.91
N THR A 35 -6.83 6.86 0.47
CA THR A 35 -7.64 5.69 0.79
C THR A 35 -7.86 4.88 -0.48
N THR A 36 -7.51 3.61 -0.43
CA THR A 36 -7.80 2.66 -1.51
C THR A 36 -8.65 1.50 -0.99
N ARG A 37 -9.58 1.05 -1.82
CA ARG A 37 -10.32 -0.20 -1.61
C ARG A 37 -10.13 -1.06 -2.84
N ARG A 38 -9.88 -2.34 -2.67
CA ARG A 38 -9.68 -3.26 -3.79
C ARG A 38 -10.10 -4.67 -3.45
N SER A 39 -10.58 -5.40 -4.45
CA SER A 39 -10.88 -6.83 -4.31
C SER A 39 -9.77 -7.65 -4.96
N LEU A 40 -9.23 -8.62 -4.22
CA LEU A 40 -8.13 -9.49 -4.67
C LEU A 40 -8.58 -10.96 -4.68
N PRO A 41 -8.07 -11.78 -5.61
CA PRO A 41 -8.32 -13.22 -5.58
C PRO A 41 -7.65 -13.89 -4.37
N THR A 42 -8.26 -14.96 -3.84
CA THR A 42 -7.72 -15.73 -2.69
C THR A 42 -6.70 -16.79 -3.09
N ASP A 43 -6.16 -16.73 -4.31
CA ASP A 43 -5.24 -17.75 -4.83
C ASP A 43 -3.94 -17.88 -4.04
N GLN A 44 -3.51 -16.78 -3.42
CA GLN A 44 -2.31 -16.72 -2.57
C GLN A 44 -2.57 -17.12 -1.12
N ILE A 45 -3.83 -17.39 -0.75
CA ILE A 45 -4.20 -17.83 0.58
C ILE A 45 -4.03 -19.35 0.69
N PRO A 46 -3.40 -19.85 1.77
CA PRO A 46 -3.24 -21.29 1.99
C PRO A 46 -4.57 -22.05 1.90
N ALA A 47 -4.55 -23.23 1.27
CA ALA A 47 -5.76 -24.00 0.97
C ALA A 47 -6.59 -24.35 2.23
N ASN A 48 -5.92 -24.58 3.36
CA ASN A 48 -6.54 -24.86 4.65
C ASN A 48 -7.34 -23.69 5.25
N VAL A 49 -7.04 -22.44 4.86
CA VAL A 49 -7.80 -21.26 5.30
C VAL A 49 -8.67 -20.64 4.21
N ARG A 50 -8.49 -21.02 2.93
CA ARG A 50 -9.28 -20.50 1.78
C ARG A 50 -10.79 -20.64 1.97
N GLY A 51 -11.25 -21.75 2.57
CA GLY A 51 -12.67 -21.99 2.85
C GLY A 51 -13.31 -20.97 3.81
N PHE A 52 -12.53 -20.34 4.69
CA PHE A 52 -13.03 -19.32 5.64
C PHE A 52 -13.09 -17.93 5.03
N VAL A 53 -12.22 -17.63 4.06
CA VAL A 53 -12.06 -16.28 3.49
C VAL A 53 -12.88 -16.04 2.22
N GLY A 54 -13.41 -17.11 1.60
CA GLY A 54 -14.17 -17.03 0.36
C GLY A 54 -13.30 -16.96 -0.90
N SER A 55 -13.89 -16.54 -2.02
CA SER A 55 -13.22 -16.47 -3.32
C SER A 55 -12.50 -15.13 -3.58
N ARG A 56 -12.76 -14.12 -2.74
CA ARG A 56 -12.20 -12.76 -2.87
C ARG A 56 -11.90 -12.17 -1.49
N LEU A 57 -10.85 -11.36 -1.43
CA LEU A 57 -10.50 -10.54 -0.26
C LEU A 57 -10.75 -9.08 -0.60
N ASP A 58 -11.53 -8.40 0.24
CA ASP A 58 -11.69 -6.97 0.11
C ASP A 58 -10.69 -6.27 1.03
N VAL A 59 -9.78 -5.52 0.43
CA VAL A 59 -8.69 -4.84 1.10
C VAL A 59 -9.00 -3.36 1.14
N ARG A 60 -9.02 -2.79 2.35
CA ARG A 60 -9.01 -1.34 2.57
C ARG A 60 -7.61 -0.94 3.04
N GLN A 61 -6.99 0.01 2.34
CA GLN A 61 -5.71 0.57 2.72
C GLN A 61 -5.85 2.08 2.88
N VAL A 62 -5.32 2.60 3.98
CA VAL A 62 -5.26 4.03 4.28
C VAL A 62 -3.80 4.40 4.52
N GLU A 63 -3.30 5.37 3.75
CA GLU A 63 -1.99 5.97 3.93
C GLU A 63 -2.17 7.44 4.27
N ALA A 64 -1.79 7.84 5.49
CA ALA A 64 -1.86 9.24 5.93
C ALA A 64 -0.44 9.81 5.95
N TRP A 65 -0.19 10.82 5.14
CA TRP A 65 1.11 11.45 4.96
C TRP A 65 1.14 12.86 5.54
N GLU A 66 2.18 13.14 6.31
CA GLU A 66 2.51 14.48 6.78
C GLU A 66 3.00 15.38 5.63
N GLY A 67 2.99 16.69 5.87
CA GLY A 67 3.68 17.66 5.03
C GLY A 67 5.18 17.37 4.94
N PRO A 68 5.90 17.96 3.96
CA PRO A 68 7.33 17.76 3.84
C PRO A 68 8.08 18.37 5.04
N GLY A 69 9.06 17.64 5.55
CA GLY A 69 10.02 18.13 6.53
C GLY A 69 11.02 19.13 5.90
N PRO A 70 11.84 19.79 6.73
CA PRO A 70 12.80 20.80 6.26
C PRO A 70 13.83 20.28 5.25
N ASP A 71 14.15 18.99 5.30
CA ASP A 71 15.06 18.29 4.41
C ASP A 71 14.36 17.69 3.18
N GLY A 72 13.05 17.94 3.02
CA GLY A 72 12.22 17.36 1.96
C GLY A 72 11.76 15.92 2.24
N SER A 73 12.11 15.35 3.40
CA SER A 73 11.58 14.05 3.81
C SER A 73 10.08 14.12 4.11
N ARG A 74 9.39 12.97 4.08
CA ARG A 74 8.01 12.86 4.54
C ARG A 74 7.87 11.64 5.44
N ARG A 75 6.97 11.74 6.41
CA ARG A 75 6.52 10.62 7.23
C ARG A 75 5.04 10.38 7.01
N GLY A 76 4.63 9.16 7.24
CA GLY A 76 3.24 8.77 7.19
C GLY A 76 2.97 7.51 7.99
N THR A 77 1.71 7.15 8.03
CA THR A 77 1.22 5.89 8.59
C THR A 77 0.49 5.11 7.52
N VAL A 78 0.55 3.79 7.63
CA VAL A 78 -0.18 2.87 6.77
C VAL A 78 -1.00 1.91 7.62
N VAL A 79 -2.27 1.79 7.26
CA VAL A 79 -3.18 0.78 7.82
C VAL A 79 -3.78 -0.01 6.67
N VAL A 80 -3.73 -1.33 6.76
CA VAL A 80 -4.42 -2.22 5.83
C VAL A 80 -5.35 -3.13 6.62
N GLU A 81 -6.60 -3.17 6.19
CA GLU A 81 -7.65 -4.02 6.76
C GLU A 81 -8.15 -4.94 5.66
N ILE A 82 -8.12 -6.23 5.93
CA ILE A 82 -8.60 -7.26 5.01
C ILE A 82 -9.94 -7.75 5.54
N THR A 83 -10.97 -7.63 4.74
CA THR A 83 -12.29 -8.21 5.02
C THR A 83 -12.33 -9.62 4.43
N GLY A 84 -12.87 -10.57 5.17
CA GLY A 84 -12.89 -12.00 4.81
C GLY A 84 -11.77 -12.81 5.46
N ALA A 85 -10.58 -12.23 5.65
CA ALA A 85 -9.52 -12.77 6.51
C ALA A 85 -9.28 -11.75 7.62
N PRO A 86 -9.45 -12.06 8.93
CA PRO A 86 -9.34 -11.07 10.00
C PRO A 86 -7.87 -10.73 10.26
N VAL A 87 -7.25 -10.08 9.28
CA VAL A 87 -5.84 -9.71 9.22
C VAL A 87 -5.78 -8.20 9.12
N ARG A 88 -4.92 -7.62 9.96
CA ARG A 88 -4.67 -6.18 9.98
C ARG A 88 -3.18 -5.92 9.87
N LEU A 89 -2.81 -4.99 9.01
CA LEU A 89 -1.48 -4.40 8.99
C LEU A 89 -1.54 -3.00 9.59
N THR A 90 -0.56 -2.68 10.43
CA THR A 90 -0.27 -1.31 10.82
C THR A 90 1.21 -1.03 10.69
N GLY A 91 1.54 0.17 10.22
CA GLY A 91 2.93 0.57 10.07
C GLY A 91 3.10 2.07 9.87
N THR A 92 4.35 2.43 9.69
CA THR A 92 4.81 3.75 9.28
C THR A 92 5.34 3.68 7.85
N SER A 93 5.33 4.85 7.22
CA SER A 93 5.93 5.07 5.91
C SER A 93 6.88 6.26 6.01
N SER A 94 8.03 6.17 5.37
CA SER A 94 8.97 7.29 5.27
C SER A 94 9.46 7.44 3.85
N LEU A 95 9.58 8.69 3.41
CA LEU A 95 10.07 9.06 2.10
C LEU A 95 11.25 10.00 2.29
N THR A 96 12.47 9.56 1.95
CA THR A 96 13.69 10.31 2.25
C THR A 96 14.50 10.57 0.97
N PRO A 97 14.92 11.82 0.70
CA PRO A 97 15.82 12.13 -0.40
C PRO A 97 17.18 11.44 -0.25
N ALA A 98 17.73 10.93 -1.35
CA ALA A 98 19.00 10.21 -1.40
C ALA A 98 19.73 10.49 -2.72
N GLY A 99 20.50 11.59 -2.76
CA GLY A 99 21.43 11.88 -3.86
C GLY A 99 20.79 11.88 -5.26
N GLY A 100 19.72 12.66 -5.44
CA GLY A 100 18.96 12.71 -6.71
C GLY A 100 17.94 11.58 -6.89
N ARG A 101 17.82 10.68 -5.92
CA ARG A 101 16.77 9.67 -5.81
C ARG A 101 15.97 9.89 -4.54
N THR A 102 14.97 9.07 -4.33
CA THR A 102 14.19 9.04 -3.09
C THR A 102 14.00 7.59 -2.66
N THR A 103 14.13 7.33 -1.37
CA THR A 103 13.84 6.02 -0.79
C THR A 103 12.49 6.09 -0.10
N LEU A 104 11.57 5.20 -0.50
CA LEU A 104 10.30 4.98 0.17
C LEU A 104 10.42 3.70 1.01
N THR A 105 10.26 3.83 2.33
CA THR A 105 10.35 2.73 3.29
C THR A 105 9.00 2.51 3.95
N TYR A 106 8.62 1.24 4.10
CA TYR A 106 7.47 0.81 4.88
C TYR A 106 7.94 -0.08 6.03
N GLU A 107 7.53 0.24 7.25
CA GLU A 107 7.84 -0.54 8.45
C GLU A 107 6.53 -0.84 9.18
N GLY A 108 6.20 -2.11 9.39
CA GLY A 108 4.92 -2.46 10.00
C GLY A 108 4.81 -3.91 10.39
N GLU A 109 3.72 -4.22 11.08
CA GLU A 109 3.39 -5.54 11.61
C GLU A 109 2.06 -6.00 11.02
N VAL A 110 1.99 -7.29 10.66
CA VAL A 110 0.77 -7.98 10.22
C VAL A 110 0.29 -8.85 11.38
N LYS A 111 -0.99 -8.73 11.75
CA LYS A 111 -1.63 -9.56 12.78
C LYS A 111 -2.87 -10.24 12.24
N ALA A 112 -3.00 -11.54 12.46
CA ALA A 112 -4.19 -12.32 12.19
C ALA A 112 -4.95 -12.63 13.50
N ALA A 113 -6.26 -12.45 13.50
CA ALA A 113 -7.10 -12.72 14.67
C ALA A 113 -7.59 -14.19 14.76
N ILE A 114 -7.09 -15.11 13.93
CA ILE A 114 -7.47 -16.54 13.94
C ILE A 114 -6.44 -17.33 14.76
N PRO A 115 -6.74 -17.78 16.00
CA PRO A 115 -5.72 -18.32 16.92
C PRO A 115 -4.97 -19.55 16.39
N LEU A 116 -5.65 -20.47 15.70
CA LEU A 116 -5.05 -21.73 15.26
C LEU A 116 -4.18 -21.60 14.00
N PHE A 117 -4.41 -20.55 13.19
CA PHE A 117 -3.74 -20.38 11.89
C PHE A 117 -3.08 -19.00 11.73
N ALA A 118 -2.95 -18.24 12.81
CA ALA A 118 -2.49 -16.84 12.78
C ALA A 118 -1.16 -16.70 12.04
N SER A 119 -0.14 -17.46 12.45
CA SER A 119 1.20 -17.40 11.85
C SER A 119 1.20 -17.73 10.35
N ALA A 120 0.50 -18.78 9.91
CA ALA A 120 0.44 -19.14 8.49
C ALA A 120 -0.28 -18.07 7.66
N VAL A 121 -1.32 -17.45 8.21
CA VAL A 121 -2.06 -16.37 7.56
C VAL A 121 -1.21 -15.08 7.51
N GLU A 122 -0.50 -14.76 8.59
CA GLU A 122 0.42 -13.61 8.68
C GLU A 122 1.59 -13.74 7.70
N GLU A 123 2.19 -14.92 7.59
CA GLU A 123 3.26 -15.19 6.62
C GLU A 123 2.78 -15.04 5.17
N ALA A 124 1.62 -15.62 4.85
CA ALA A 124 1.02 -15.50 3.52
C ALA A 124 0.67 -14.05 3.19
N ALA A 125 0.05 -13.32 4.12
CA ALA A 125 -0.25 -11.90 3.98
C ALA A 125 1.03 -11.07 3.80
N GLY A 126 2.06 -11.31 4.60
CA GLY A 126 3.36 -10.64 4.47
C GLY A 126 4.03 -10.88 3.12
N GLY A 127 3.96 -12.11 2.60
CA GLY A 127 4.43 -12.44 1.25
C GLY A 127 3.68 -11.71 0.14
N ALA A 128 2.35 -11.66 0.24
CA ALA A 128 1.51 -10.94 -0.70
C ALA A 128 1.79 -9.42 -0.67
N ILE A 129 1.97 -8.85 0.52
CA ILE A 129 2.34 -7.43 0.70
C ILE A 129 3.69 -7.14 0.06
N ARG A 130 4.71 -7.96 0.29
CA ARG A 130 6.04 -7.77 -0.35
C ARG A 130 5.96 -7.83 -1.88
N THR A 131 5.15 -8.74 -2.41
CA THR A 131 4.92 -8.84 -3.87
C THR A 131 4.24 -7.58 -4.40
N ALA A 132 3.22 -7.08 -3.70
CA ALA A 132 2.53 -5.84 -4.08
C ALA A 132 3.45 -4.61 -4.02
N LEU A 133 4.32 -4.50 -3.00
CA LEU A 133 5.33 -3.44 -2.91
C LEU A 133 6.35 -3.52 -4.04
N GLY A 134 6.75 -4.72 -4.47
CA GLY A 134 7.59 -4.90 -5.64
C GLY A 134 6.93 -4.42 -6.93
N ALA A 135 5.63 -4.71 -7.11
CA ALA A 135 4.85 -4.21 -8.23
C ALA A 135 4.67 -2.68 -8.19
N GLU A 136 4.43 -2.11 -7.00
CA GLU A 136 4.39 -0.65 -6.79
C GLU A 136 5.71 0.01 -7.17
N ALA A 137 6.85 -0.56 -6.75
CA ALA A 137 8.16 -0.02 -7.11
C ALA A 137 8.38 0.00 -8.64
N ALA A 138 7.93 -1.03 -9.36
CA ALA A 138 7.99 -1.07 -10.81
C ALA A 138 7.08 -0.03 -11.47
N VAL A 139 5.86 0.17 -10.95
CA VAL A 139 4.96 1.25 -11.41
C VAL A 139 5.58 2.62 -11.17
N ALA A 140 6.13 2.86 -9.98
CA ALA A 140 6.80 4.11 -9.62
C ALA A 140 7.97 4.42 -10.56
N ALA A 141 8.82 3.44 -10.87
CA ALA A 141 9.93 3.61 -11.79
C ALA A 141 9.44 4.06 -13.18
N ARG A 142 8.47 3.35 -13.77
CA ARG A 142 7.89 3.72 -15.08
C ARG A 142 7.20 5.09 -15.05
N TRP A 143 6.48 5.38 -13.98
CA TRP A 143 5.80 6.67 -13.82
C TRP A 143 6.79 7.83 -13.88
N LEU A 144 7.92 7.70 -13.16
CA LEU A 144 8.96 8.72 -13.08
C LEU A 144 9.70 8.93 -14.41
N GLU A 145 9.85 7.90 -15.24
CA GLU A 145 10.40 8.02 -16.59
C GLU A 145 9.53 8.91 -17.49
N GLY A 146 8.21 8.78 -17.39
CA GLY A 146 7.25 9.55 -18.21
C GLY A 146 6.88 10.93 -17.65
N HIS A 147 7.08 11.16 -16.35
CA HIS A 147 6.65 12.39 -15.64
C HIS A 147 7.84 13.09 -14.98
N GLY A 148 8.96 13.15 -15.70
CA GLY A 148 10.27 13.64 -15.25
C GLY A 148 10.20 14.64 -14.11
N SER A 149 10.97 14.36 -13.04
CA SER A 149 11.00 15.06 -11.75
C SER A 149 10.67 16.54 -11.89
N GLY A 150 9.41 16.90 -11.62
CA GLY A 150 8.95 18.27 -11.72
C GLY A 150 9.61 19.16 -10.67
N VAL A 151 10.78 19.68 -10.98
CA VAL A 151 11.14 21.05 -10.58
C VAL A 151 10.53 21.93 -11.66
N ARG A 152 9.30 22.43 -11.45
CA ARG A 152 8.85 23.59 -12.21
C ARG A 152 9.68 24.79 -11.75
N PRO A 153 10.22 25.60 -12.67
CA PRO A 153 10.83 26.88 -12.34
C PRO A 153 9.81 27.86 -11.75
#